data_AF-A0AAX3W513-F1
#
_entry.id   AF-A0AAX3W513-F1
#
_cell.length_a   1.000
_cell.length_b   1.000
_cell.length_c   1.000
_cell.angle_alpha   90.00
_cell.angle_beta   90.00
_cell.angle_gamma   90.00
#
_symmetry.space_group_name_H-M   'P 1'
#
loop_
_entity.id
_entity.type
_entity.pdbx_description
1 polymer ?
#
loop_
_entity_poly.entity_id
_entity_poly.type
_entity_poly.pdbx_seq_one_letter_code
_entity_poly.pdbx_strand_id
1 'polypeptide(L)' 'MGLPEGWITFGNNSEVISDYARYKAIGNAIAVPCAEYIMAGIAEVL' A
#
# COMPACT_ATOMS: atom_id res chain seq x y z
N MET A 1 -6.58 0.50 6.23
CA MET A 1 -5.78 1.21 5.21
C MET A 1 -6.32 1.10 3.79
N GLY A 2 -7.30 0.23 3.50
CA GLY A 2 -7.88 0.13 2.15
C GLY A 2 -7.02 -0.64 1.14
N LEU A 3 -5.91 -1.25 1.59
CA LEU A 3 -5.08 -2.11 0.75
C LEU A 3 -5.83 -3.41 0.40
N PRO A 4 -5.67 -3.94 -0.83
CA PRO A 4 -6.24 -5.23 -1.21
C PRO A 4 -5.75 -6.39 -0.34
N GLU A 5 -6.54 -7.45 -0.30
CA GLU A 5 -6.15 -8.68 0.40
C GLU A 5 -4.85 -9.24 -0.21
N GLY A 6 -3.89 -9.60 0.64
CA GLY A 6 -2.63 -10.20 0.22
C GLY A 6 -1.61 -9.25 -0.42
N TRP A 7 -1.87 -7.93 -0.43
CA TRP A 7 -1.00 -6.92 -1.06
C TRP A 7 0.48 -6.98 -0.64
N ILE A 8 0.74 -7.44 0.58
CA ILE A 8 2.08 -7.44 1.23
C ILE A 8 2.47 -8.85 1.70
N THR A 9 1.91 -9.88 1.07
CA THR A 9 2.21 -11.27 1.44
C THR A 9 3.59 -11.70 0.97
N PHE A 10 4.02 -11.23 -0.21
CA PHE A 10 5.24 -11.68 -0.86
C PHE A 10 6.24 -10.54 -1.06
N GLY A 11 7.51 -10.83 -0.77
CA GLY A 11 8.64 -9.96 -1.01
C GLY A 11 9.10 -10.00 -2.47
N ASN A 12 10.18 -9.29 -2.75
CA ASN A 12 10.73 -9.17 -4.10
C ASN A 12 11.12 -10.52 -4.74
N ASN A 13 11.53 -11.50 -3.94
CA ASN A 13 11.89 -12.83 -4.48
C ASN A 13 10.76 -13.85 -4.29
N SER A 14 9.51 -13.38 -4.16
CA SER A 14 8.34 -14.22 -3.90
C SER A 14 8.41 -15.01 -2.59
N GLU A 15 9.26 -14.59 -1.65
CA GLU A 15 9.28 -15.12 -0.29
C GLU A 15 8.14 -14.55 0.56
N VAL A 16 7.60 -15.34 1.49
CA VAL A 16 6.61 -14.82 2.45
C VAL A 16 7.32 -13.84 3.39
N ILE A 17 6.79 -12.62 3.48
CA ILE A 17 7.34 -11.57 4.34
C ILE A 17 6.96 -11.86 5.80
N SER A 18 7.89 -11.66 6.74
CA SER A 18 7.60 -11.81 8.17
C SER A 18 6.51 -10.85 8.65
N ASP A 19 5.73 -11.26 9.64
CA ASP A 19 4.64 -10.44 10.18
C ASP A 19 5.12 -9.07 10.67
N TYR A 20 6.29 -8.98 11.29
CA TYR A 20 6.89 -7.71 11.69
C TYR A 20 7.14 -6.78 10.49
N ALA A 21 7.73 -7.30 9.42
CA ALA A 21 8.00 -6.51 8.22
C ALA A 21 6.70 -6.09 7.52
N ARG A 22 5.66 -6.96 7.53
CA ARG A 22 4.32 -6.62 7.04
C ARG A 22 3.68 -5.49 7.84
N TYR A 23 3.69 -5.57 9.17
CA TYR A 23 3.15 -4.50 10.02
C TYR A 23 3.92 -3.20 9.86
N LYS A 24 5.25 -3.26 9.72
CA LYS A 24 6.08 -2.08 9.46
C LYS A 24 5.75 -1.45 8.10
N ALA A 25 5.54 -2.26 7.06
CA ALA A 25 5.15 -1.77 5.74
C ALA A 25 3.76 -1.13 5.75
N ILE A 26 2.79 -1.75 6.43
CA ILE A 26 1.46 -1.16 6.66
C ILE A 26 1.60 0.17 7.39
N GLY A 27 2.29 0.22 8.52
CA GLY A 27 2.42 1.43 9.33
C GLY A 27 3.09 2.61 8.61
N ASN A 28 3.95 2.34 7.62
CA ASN A 28 4.61 3.37 6.81
C ASN A 28 3.86 3.71 5.50
N ALA A 29 2.80 2.97 5.17
CA ALA A 29 2.02 3.20 3.96
C ALA A 29 1.03 4.36 4.15
N ILE A 30 0.70 5.04 3.04
CA ILE A 30 -0.43 5.97 2.99
C ILE A 30 -1.74 5.19 2.96
N ALA A 31 -2.78 5.69 3.61
CA ALA A 31 -4.12 5.13 3.47
C ALA A 31 -4.62 5.32 2.02
N VAL A 32 -5.11 4.23 1.42
CA VAL A 32 -5.62 4.21 0.04
C VAL A 32 -6.60 5.35 -0.27
N PRO A 33 -7.63 5.66 0.54
CA PRO A 33 -8.55 6.76 0.23
C PRO A 33 -7.87 8.14 0.18
N CYS A 34 -6.78 8.35 0.92
CA CYS A 34 -6.02 9.60 0.86
C CYS A 34 -5.22 9.69 -0.45
N ALA A 35 -4.64 8.58 -0.89
CA ALA A 35 -3.94 8.52 -2.16
C ALA A 35 -4.91 8.70 -3.34
N GLU A 36 -6.09 8.08 -3.30
CA GLU A 36 -7.14 8.24 -4.32
C GLU A 36 -7.55 9.70 -4.49
N TYR A 37 -7.76 10.43 -3.38
CA TYR A 37 -8.10 11.85 -3.43
C TYR A 37 -7.01 12.70 -4.09
N ILE A 38 -5.74 12.48 -3.73
CA ILE A 38 -4.60 13.21 -4.32
C ILE A 38 -4.49 12.90 -5.82
N MET A 39 -4.58 11.63 -6.20
CA MET A 39 -4.45 11.21 -7.59
C MET A 39 -5.62 11.71 -8.45
N ALA A 40 -6.84 11.79 -7.89
CA ALA A 40 -7.98 12.39 -8.59
C ALA A 40 -7.71 13.86 -8.94
N GLY A 41 -7.22 14.66 -7.98
CA GLY A 41 -6.87 16.06 -8.24
C GLY A 41 -5.73 16.23 -9.26
N ILE A 42 -4.75 15.32 -9.28
CA ILE A 42 -3.70 15.32 -10.31
C ILE A 42 -4.29 15.02 -11.70
N ALA A 43 -5.20 14.04 -11.79
CA ALA A 43 -5.84 13.64 -13.03
C ALA A 43 -6.75 14.73 -13.63
N GLU A 44 -7.30 15.63 -12.80
CA GLU A 44 -8.11 16.76 -13.27
C GLU A 44 -7.30 17.86 -13.98
N VAL A 45 -5.99 17.96 -13.71
CA VAL A 45 -5.11 19.04 -14.21
C VAL A 45 -4.20 18.56 -15.35
N LEU A 46 -4.10 17.25 -15.56
CA LEU A 46 -3.37 16.58 -16.65
C LEU A 46 -4.22 16.45 -17.92
#